data_AF-A0A934EYF0-F1
#
_entry.id   AF-A0A934EYF0-F1
#
_cell.length_a   1.000
_cell.length_b   1.000
_cell.length_c   1.000
_cell.angle_alpha   90.00
_cell.angle_beta   90.00
_cell.angle_gamma   90.00
#
_symmetry.space_group_name_H-M   'P 1'
#
loop_
_entity.id
_entity.type
_entity.pdbx_description
1 polymer ?
#
loop_
_entity_poly.entity_id
_entity_poly.type
_entity_poly.pdbx_seq_one_letter_code
_entity_poly.pdbx_strand_id
1 'polypeptide(L)'
;MKAIIAKHQARIGRRGGSVSSEAKRLAARRNALLRWGRKPEEAVIPIGELKDGQWYRGIGRNASLGRWDEKTRCFWVVVFNDFADPARFPEGSIRQVRLKQEDYFTATSGTFKPHART
;
A
#
# COMPACT_ATOMS: atom_id res chain seq x y z
N MET A 1 16.80 43.16 13.47
CA MET A 1 16.72 41.69 13.54
C MET A 1 16.99 40.97 12.20
N LYS A 2 16.27 41.26 11.11
CA LYS A 2 16.43 40.57 9.80
C LYS A 2 17.87 40.59 9.23
N ALA A 3 18.60 41.69 9.40
CA ALA A 3 19.98 41.84 8.91
C ALA A 3 20.99 40.93 9.63
N ILE A 4 20.78 40.66 10.93
CA ILE A 4 21.65 39.80 11.74
C ILE A 4 21.51 38.34 11.29
N ILE A 5 20.28 37.91 11.06
CA ILE A 5 19.95 36.56 10.57
C ILE A 5 20.55 36.32 9.18
N ALA A 6 20.43 37.29 8.27
CA ALA A 6 20.99 37.20 6.92
C ALA A 6 22.54 37.08 6.93
N LYS A 7 23.22 37.83 7.81
CA LYS A 7 24.69 37.78 7.96
C LYS A 7 25.15 36.45 8.56
N HIS A 8 24.42 35.92 9.53
CA HIS A 8 24.67 34.59 10.10
C HIS A 8 24.50 33.47 9.07
N GLN A 9 23.42 33.50 8.27
CA GLN A 9 23.16 32.51 7.22
C GLN A 9 24.20 32.56 6.08
N ALA A 10 24.70 33.76 5.73
CA ALA A 10 25.80 33.93 4.78
C ALA A 10 27.08 33.24 5.27
N ARG A 11 27.44 33.47 6.54
CA ARG A 11 28.65 32.94 7.18
C ARG A 11 28.69 31.41 7.22
N ILE A 12 27.55 30.75 7.44
CA ILE A 12 27.47 29.28 7.50
C ILE A 12 27.18 28.63 6.13
N GLY A 13 27.32 29.37 5.02
CA GLY A 13 27.07 28.88 3.65
C GLY A 13 25.61 28.58 3.33
N ARG A 14 24.67 28.79 4.26
CA ARG A 14 23.25 28.46 4.10
C ARG A 14 22.45 29.51 3.32
N ARG A 15 23.01 30.70 3.07
CA ARG A 15 22.35 31.74 2.26
C ARG A 15 22.03 31.25 0.85
N GLY A 16 22.91 30.46 0.24
CA GLY A 16 22.65 29.78 -1.04
C GLY A 16 21.62 28.65 -0.92
N GLY A 17 21.53 28.00 0.25
CA GLY A 17 20.54 26.97 0.57
C GLY A 17 19.12 27.52 0.68
N SER A 18 18.95 28.72 1.26
CA SER A 18 17.67 29.39 1.47
C SER A 18 17.07 30.07 0.23
N VAL A 19 17.86 30.28 -0.84
CA VAL A 19 17.34 30.83 -2.09
C VAL A 19 16.64 29.72 -2.87
N SER A 20 15.33 29.86 -3.02
CA SER A 20 14.49 28.98 -3.85
C SER A 20 14.75 29.28 -5.33
N SER A 21 15.54 28.44 -6.00
CA SER A 21 15.68 28.47 -7.46
C SER A 21 14.59 27.63 -8.14
N GLU A 22 14.36 27.83 -9.43
CA GLU A 22 13.46 26.98 -10.22
C GLU A 22 13.87 25.51 -10.18
N ALA A 23 15.17 25.23 -10.35
CA ALA A 23 15.72 23.88 -10.25
C ALA A 23 15.45 23.22 -8.88
N LYS A 24 15.56 23.97 -7.78
CA LYS A 24 15.24 23.46 -6.43
C LYS A 24 13.74 23.21 -6.25
N ARG A 25 12.87 24.08 -6.79
CA ARG A 25 11.42 23.88 -6.76
C ARG A 25 11.02 22.66 -7.58
N LEU A 26 11.61 22.48 -8.76
CA LEU A 26 11.41 21.30 -9.60
C LEU A 26 11.85 20.01 -8.87
N ALA A 27 13.04 20.02 -8.27
CA ALA A 27 13.55 18.88 -7.51
C ALA A 27 12.69 18.58 -6.28
N ALA A 28 12.25 19.60 -5.54
CA ALA A 28 11.34 19.43 -4.40
C ALA A 28 9.99 18.86 -4.84
N ARG A 29 9.43 19.34 -5.96
CA ARG A 29 8.17 18.83 -6.54
C ARG A 29 8.32 17.38 -7.00
N ARG A 30 9.43 17.03 -7.67
CA ARG A 30 9.74 15.65 -8.06
C ARG A 30 9.89 14.74 -6.85
N ASN A 31 10.61 15.17 -5.82
CA ASN A 31 10.76 14.41 -4.58
C ASN A 31 9.45 14.25 -3.82
N ALA A 32 8.60 15.29 -3.81
CA ALA A 32 7.24 15.19 -3.29
C ALA A 32 6.43 14.16 -4.12
N LEU A 33 6.46 14.22 -5.45
CA LEU A 33 5.80 13.24 -6.29
C LEU A 33 6.36 11.82 -6.15
N LEU A 34 7.64 11.64 -5.82
CA LEU A 34 8.20 10.31 -5.55
C LEU A 34 7.82 9.80 -4.16
N ARG A 35 7.69 10.69 -3.16
CA ARG A 35 7.25 10.33 -1.81
C ARG A 35 5.74 10.09 -1.71
N TRP A 36 4.96 10.87 -2.44
CA TRP A 36 3.49 10.91 -2.37
C TRP A 36 2.81 10.32 -3.62
N GLY A 37 3.54 10.13 -4.70
CA GLY A 37 3.07 9.37 -5.85
C GLY A 37 2.88 7.92 -5.40
N ARG A 38 1.67 7.41 -5.63
CA ARG A 38 1.38 5.99 -5.39
C ARG A 38 2.44 5.18 -6.13
N LYS A 39 3.03 4.19 -5.45
CA LYS A 39 3.80 3.15 -6.14
C LYS A 39 2.93 2.64 -7.31
N PRO A 40 3.50 2.40 -8.50
CA PRO A 40 2.73 1.82 -9.59
C PRO A 40 2.05 0.56 -9.05
N GLU A 41 0.72 0.53 -9.18
CA GLU A 41 -0.08 -0.60 -8.74
C GLU A 41 0.35 -1.81 -9.57
N GLU A 42 0.69 -2.93 -8.92
CA GLU A 42 1.05 -4.15 -9.64
C GLU A 42 -0.11 -4.54 -10.57
N ALA A 43 0.21 -4.95 -11.79
CA ALA A 43 -0.80 -5.25 -12.80
C ALA A 43 -1.71 -6.38 -12.30
N VAL A 44 -3.01 -6.11 -12.26
CA VAL A 44 -4.02 -7.09 -11.85
C VAL A 44 -4.17 -8.13 -12.95
N ILE A 45 -4.07 -9.42 -12.62
CA ILE A 45 -4.24 -10.52 -13.57
C ILE A 45 -5.71 -10.54 -14.03
N PRO A 46 -6.02 -10.41 -15.33
CA PRO A 46 -7.38 -10.46 -15.84
C PRO A 46 -8.12 -11.76 -15.48
N ILE A 47 -9.43 -11.67 -15.27
CA ILE A 47 -10.26 -12.83 -14.87
C ILE A 47 -10.16 -14.03 -15.84
N GLY A 48 -10.03 -13.79 -17.14
CA GLY A 48 -9.90 -14.84 -18.16
C GLY A 48 -8.56 -15.58 -18.15
N GLU A 49 -7.57 -15.06 -17.43
CA GLU A 49 -6.26 -15.70 -17.24
C GLU A 49 -6.19 -16.50 -15.93
N LEU A 50 -7.24 -16.42 -15.11
CA LEU A 50 -7.35 -17.21 -13.90
C LEU A 50 -7.72 -18.66 -14.23
N LYS A 51 -7.10 -19.59 -13.51
CA LYS A 51 -7.29 -21.03 -13.66
C LYS A 51 -8.01 -21.53 -12.42
N ASP A 52 -9.09 -22.28 -12.63
CA ASP A 52 -9.89 -22.82 -11.54
C ASP A 52 -9.04 -23.60 -10.54
N GLY A 53 -9.26 -23.35 -9.26
CA GLY A 53 -8.55 -24.00 -8.17
C GLY A 53 -7.10 -23.54 -7.95
N GLN A 54 -6.55 -22.65 -8.79
CA GLN A 54 -5.18 -22.17 -8.64
C GLN A 54 -5.08 -21.06 -7.58
N TRP A 55 -3.94 -21.04 -6.88
CA TRP A 55 -3.61 -20.00 -5.91
C TRP A 55 -2.87 -18.84 -6.57
N TYR A 56 -3.31 -17.63 -6.24
CA TYR A 56 -2.75 -16.39 -6.72
C TYR A 56 -2.26 -15.55 -5.54
N ARG A 57 -1.09 -14.94 -5.73
CA ARG A 57 -0.65 -13.86 -4.84
C ARG A 57 -1.43 -12.60 -5.20
N GLY A 58 -1.84 -11.87 -4.19
CA GLY A 58 -2.70 -10.73 -4.36
C GLY A 58 -2.64 -9.74 -3.22
N ILE A 59 -3.41 -8.68 -3.37
CA ILE A 59 -3.71 -7.72 -2.31
C ILE A 59 -5.21 -7.82 -2.02
N GLY A 60 -5.55 -8.54 -0.94
CA GLY A 60 -6.85 -8.48 -0.30
C GLY A 60 -6.80 -7.63 0.97
N ARG A 61 -7.95 -7.38 1.61
CA ARG A 61 -8.01 -6.54 2.81
C ARG A 61 -7.17 -7.12 3.97
N ASN A 62 -7.27 -8.43 4.18
CA ASN A 62 -6.61 -9.16 5.27
C ASN A 62 -5.94 -10.46 4.78
N ALA A 63 -5.67 -10.57 3.48
CA ALA A 63 -5.09 -11.75 2.87
C ALA A 63 -4.19 -11.37 1.69
N SER A 64 -3.12 -12.14 1.50
CA SER A 64 -2.16 -11.97 0.40
C SER A 64 -2.16 -13.12 -0.59
N LEU A 65 -3.00 -14.14 -0.33
CA LEU A 65 -3.14 -15.34 -1.15
C LEU A 65 -4.62 -15.71 -1.25
N GLY A 66 -5.06 -16.00 -2.48
CA GLY A 66 -6.42 -16.41 -2.77
C GLY A 66 -6.45 -17.54 -3.79
N ARG A 67 -7.32 -18.52 -3.56
CA ARG A 67 -7.61 -19.59 -4.51
C ARG A 67 -8.78 -19.19 -5.39
N TRP A 68 -8.59 -19.19 -6.71
CA TRP A 68 -9.67 -18.90 -7.64
C TRP A 68 -10.72 -20.01 -7.68
N ASP A 69 -11.99 -19.64 -7.67
CA ASP A 69 -13.14 -20.52 -7.85
C ASP A 69 -13.94 -20.02 -9.06
N GLU A 70 -13.83 -20.74 -10.17
CA GLU A 70 -14.48 -20.35 -11.43
C GLU A 70 -16.01 -20.39 -11.32
N LYS A 71 -16.56 -21.29 -10.49
CA LYS A 71 -18.02 -21.46 -10.38
C LYS A 71 -18.67 -20.26 -9.73
N THR A 72 -18.06 -19.72 -8.69
CA THR A 72 -18.57 -18.53 -7.98
C THR A 72 -17.97 -17.23 -8.50
N ARG A 73 -16.91 -17.31 -9.33
CA ARG A 73 -16.09 -16.17 -9.77
C ARG A 73 -15.53 -15.34 -8.61
N CYS A 74 -15.10 -16.02 -7.55
CA CYS A 74 -14.54 -15.42 -6.34
C CYS A 74 -13.20 -16.07 -5.96
N PHE A 75 -12.47 -15.43 -5.05
CA PHE A 75 -11.32 -16.00 -4.39
C PHE A 75 -11.67 -16.51 -3.00
N TRP A 76 -11.26 -17.74 -2.70
CA TRP A 76 -11.18 -18.24 -1.33
C TRP A 76 -9.84 -17.81 -0.72
N VAL A 77 -9.88 -16.92 0.27
CA VAL A 77 -8.70 -16.37 0.93
C VAL A 77 -8.60 -16.85 2.37
N VAL A 78 -7.37 -17.08 2.84
CA VAL A 78 -7.08 -17.39 4.24
C VAL A 78 -6.80 -16.08 4.98
N VAL A 79 -7.61 -15.79 5.99
CA VAL A 79 -7.55 -14.55 6.76
C VAL A 79 -7.09 -14.84 8.17
N PHE A 80 -6.11 -14.07 8.63
CA PHE A 80 -5.65 -14.05 10.02
C PHE A 80 -6.17 -12.78 10.69
N ASN A 81 -6.88 -12.91 11.80
CA ASN A 81 -7.24 -11.76 12.64
C ASN A 81 -6.83 -12.05 14.07
N ASP A 82 -6.20 -11.08 14.72
CA ASP A 82 -5.91 -11.13 16.14
C ASP A 82 -6.96 -10.27 16.84
N PHE A 83 -7.85 -10.90 17.62
CA PHE A 83 -8.89 -10.19 18.39
C PHE A 83 -8.46 -10.15 19.85
N ALA A 84 -8.56 -8.97 20.47
CA ALA A 84 -8.46 -8.87 21.93
C ALA A 84 -9.69 -9.53 22.54
N ASP A 85 -9.49 -10.44 23.48
CA ASP A 85 -10.57 -11.00 24.29
C ASP A 85 -10.83 -10.06 25.47
N PRO A 86 -11.97 -9.34 25.51
CA PRO A 86 -12.27 -8.40 26.59
C PRO A 86 -12.32 -9.07 27.96
N ALA A 87 -12.66 -10.36 28.02
CA ALA A 87 -12.76 -11.12 29.27
C ALA A 87 -11.39 -11.51 29.85
N ARG A 88 -10.32 -11.44 29.04
CA ARG A 88 -8.96 -11.85 29.43
C ARG A 88 -7.96 -10.70 29.48
N PHE A 89 -8.39 -9.45 29.32
CA PHE A 89 -7.48 -8.30 29.36
C PHE A 89 -6.70 -8.25 30.69
N PRO A 90 -5.36 -8.09 30.69
CA PRO A 90 -4.49 -7.71 29.56
C PRO A 90 -3.81 -8.87 28.82
N GLU A 91 -4.24 -10.12 29.02
CA GLU A 91 -3.68 -11.29 28.31
C GLU A 91 -3.77 -11.11 26.78
N GLY A 92 -2.82 -11.71 26.07
CA GLY A 92 -2.60 -11.49 24.64
C GLY A 92 -3.80 -11.80 23.75
N SER A 93 -3.82 -11.20 22.56
CA SER A 93 -4.87 -11.43 21.56
C SER A 93 -4.98 -12.89 21.15
N ILE A 94 -6.21 -13.33 20.89
CA ILE A 94 -6.49 -14.65 20.33
C ILE A 94 -6.40 -14.55 18.81
N ARG A 95 -5.54 -15.39 18.22
CA ARG A 95 -5.43 -15.52 16.77
C ARG A 95 -6.55 -16.38 16.21
N GLN A 96 -7.34 -15.83 15.31
CA GLN A 96 -8.35 -16.54 14.55
C GLN A 96 -7.92 -16.68 13.08
N VAL A 97 -7.94 -17.92 12.59
CA VAL A 97 -7.74 -18.25 11.17
C VAL A 97 -9.10 -18.58 10.57
N ARG A 98 -9.46 -17.91 9.48
CA ARG A 98 -10.74 -18.13 8.77
C ARG A 98 -10.53 -18.23 7.28
N LEU A 99 -11.38 -19.02 6.61
CA LEU A 99 -11.53 -18.98 5.17
C LEU A 99 -12.66 -18.01 4.82
N LYS A 100 -12.43 -17.11 3.87
CA LYS A 100 -13.39 -16.09 3.43
C LYS A 100 -13.47 -16.08 1.90
N GLN A 101 -14.65 -15.82 1.34
CA GLN A 101 -14.77 -15.46 -0.07
C GLN A 101 -14.56 -13.96 -0.29
N GLU A 102 -13.76 -13.61 -1.28
CA GLU A 102 -13.54 -12.25 -1.75
C GLU A 102 -13.75 -12.18 -3.26
N ASP A 103 -14.54 -11.22 -3.72
CA ASP A 103 -14.77 -11.05 -5.15
C ASP A 103 -13.52 -10.53 -5.86
N TYR A 104 -13.36 -10.95 -7.11
CA TYR A 104 -12.33 -10.45 -8.01
C TYR A 104 -12.41 -8.93 -8.15
N PHE A 105 -11.26 -8.25 -8.03
CA PHE A 105 -11.19 -6.80 -8.13
C PHE A 105 -11.44 -6.28 -9.55
N THR A 106 -12.39 -5.36 -9.68
CA THR A 106 -12.69 -4.62 -10.90
C THR A 106 -12.54 -3.11 -10.65
N ALA A 107 -12.75 -2.29 -11.68
CA ALA A 107 -12.75 -0.83 -11.53
C ALA A 107 -13.88 -0.32 -10.62
N THR A 108 -14.95 -1.09 -10.42
CA THR A 108 -16.16 -0.68 -9.71
C THR A 108 -16.46 -1.49 -8.45
N SER A 109 -15.84 -2.67 -8.28
CA SER A 109 -16.16 -3.60 -7.20
C SER A 109 -15.01 -4.56 -6.87
N GLY A 110 -15.24 -5.42 -5.89
CA GLY A 110 -14.32 -6.49 -5.51
C GLY A 110 -13.22 -6.05 -4.55
N THR A 111 -12.60 -7.05 -3.93
CA THR A 111 -11.72 -6.80 -2.77
C THR A 111 -10.37 -7.48 -2.90
N PHE A 112 -10.25 -8.51 -3.74
CA PHE A 112 -8.98 -9.21 -3.95
C PHE A 112 -8.38 -8.88 -5.32
N LYS A 113 -7.16 -8.33 -5.29
CA LYS A 113 -6.38 -7.96 -6.48
C LYS A 113 -5.30 -9.02 -6.74
N PRO A 114 -5.52 -10.03 -7.60
CA PRO A 114 -4.47 -10.98 -7.96
C PRO A 114 -3.41 -10.26 -8.81
N HIS A 115 -2.13 -10.50 -8.54
CA HIS A 115 -1.05 -9.90 -9.32
C HIS A 115 -0.08 -10.98 -9.80
N ALA A 116 0.52 -10.75 -10.96
CA ALA A 116 1.55 -11.63 -11.50
C ALA A 116 2.75 -11.65 -10.55
N ARG A 117 3.42 -12.81 -10.48
CA ARG A 117 4.68 -12.93 -9.74
C ARG A 117 5.74 -12.17 -10.54
N THR A 118 6.16 -11.00 -10.04
CA THR A 118 7.37 -10.32 -10.49
C THR A 118 8.63 -11.08 -10.06
#